data_AF-A0A845RMH2-F1
#
_entry.id   AF-A0A845RMH2-F1
#
_cell.length_a   1.000
_cell.length_b   1.000
_cell.length_c   1.000
_cell.angle_alpha   90.00
_cell.angle_beta   90.00
_cell.angle_gamma   90.00
#
_symmetry.space_group_name_H-M   'P 1'
#
loop_
_entity.id
_entity.type
_entity.pdbx_description
1 polymer ?
#
loop_
_entity_poly.entity_id
_entity_poly.type
_entity_poly.pdbx_seq_one_letter_code
_entity_poly.pdbx_strand_id
1 'polypeptide(L)'
;MTLSSFLEFWRAPPPHAQTDPVKSLYNAYMWAEQELADLKAKGILFLVPAKDSRGRWVPVYDEGRINDVAALSGDIEQTAAKIKSISNDIEEVQTLAGGPYMLELQREHEQLIHQVRLAEAAAGAATRRAINGRGRQAAPPRPEEIATRPELVELYADADLLKAESAPKIEEMRIRLEKIREILEKYA
;
A
#
# COMPACT_ATOMS: atom_id res chain seq x y z
N MET A 1 8.67 0.74 11.50
CA MET A 1 8.79 -0.61 10.91
C MET A 1 10.09 -0.65 10.12
N THR A 2 10.65 -1.84 9.87
CA THR A 2 11.94 -1.97 9.16
C THR A 2 11.75 -2.77 7.87
N LEU A 3 12.67 -2.57 6.92
CA LEU A 3 12.77 -3.41 5.73
C LEU A 3 12.84 -4.90 6.08
N SER A 4 13.59 -5.27 7.12
CA SER A 4 13.69 -6.68 7.56
C SER A 4 12.33 -7.26 7.95
N SER A 5 11.52 -6.51 8.72
CA SER A 5 10.19 -6.99 9.13
C SER A 5 9.23 -7.11 7.94
N PHE A 6 9.39 -6.26 6.92
CA PHE A 6 8.65 -6.37 5.67
C PHE A 6 9.00 -7.66 4.92
N LEU A 7 10.29 -7.91 4.72
CA LEU A 7 10.77 -9.08 3.97
C LEU A 7 10.42 -10.38 4.70
N GLU A 8 10.51 -10.40 6.02
CA GLU A 8 10.10 -11.56 6.84
C GLU A 8 8.60 -11.87 6.69
N PHE A 9 7.75 -10.84 6.74
CA PHE A 9 6.31 -11.01 6.54
C PHE A 9 6.01 -11.60 5.15
N TRP A 10 6.61 -11.04 4.10
CA TRP A 10 6.34 -11.44 2.72
C TRP A 10 7.00 -12.74 2.28
N ARG A 11 7.92 -13.28 3.09
CA ARG A 11 8.48 -14.62 2.90
C ARG A 11 7.42 -15.71 3.13
N ALA A 12 6.50 -15.48 4.07
CA ALA A 12 5.42 -16.41 4.39
C ALA A 12 4.14 -15.64 4.78
N PRO A 13 3.53 -14.90 3.83
CA PRO A 13 2.41 -14.04 4.13
C PRO A 13 1.17 -14.87 4.45
N PRO A 14 0.31 -14.40 5.36
CA PRO A 14 -0.96 -15.06 5.62
C PRO A 14 -1.85 -15.08 4.35
N PRO A 15 -2.78 -16.04 4.21
CA PRO A 15 -3.53 -16.24 2.97
C PRO A 15 -4.23 -14.98 2.43
N HIS A 16 -4.77 -14.15 3.32
CA HIS A 16 -5.48 -12.92 2.95
C HIS A 16 -4.56 -11.82 2.40
N ALA A 17 -3.26 -11.85 2.71
CA ALA A 17 -2.27 -10.90 2.20
C ALA A 17 -1.64 -11.36 0.87
N GLN A 18 -1.86 -12.61 0.44
CA GLN A 18 -1.22 -13.12 -0.79
C GLN A 18 -1.64 -12.39 -2.06
N THR A 19 -2.86 -11.84 -2.08
CA THR A 19 -3.43 -11.07 -3.19
C THR A 19 -3.26 -9.57 -3.00
N ASP A 20 -2.60 -9.13 -1.92
CA ASP A 20 -2.41 -7.71 -1.65
C ASP A 20 -1.38 -7.13 -2.64
N PRO A 21 -1.69 -6.01 -3.33
CA PRO A 21 -0.82 -5.38 -4.31
C PRO A 21 0.59 -5.06 -3.80
N VAL A 22 0.76 -4.82 -2.49
CA VAL A 22 2.07 -4.52 -1.87
C VAL A 22 3.08 -5.65 -2.07
N LYS A 23 2.61 -6.87 -2.38
CA LYS A 23 3.49 -7.99 -2.75
C LYS A 23 4.39 -7.70 -3.96
N SER A 24 3.98 -6.80 -4.86
CA SER A 24 4.82 -6.43 -6.02
C SER A 24 6.15 -5.81 -5.59
N LEU A 25 6.17 -4.99 -4.54
CA LEU A 25 7.39 -4.42 -3.97
C LEU A 25 8.33 -5.49 -3.43
N TYR A 26 7.80 -6.48 -2.72
CA TYR A 26 8.59 -7.61 -2.25
C TYR A 26 9.23 -8.36 -3.43
N ASN A 27 8.44 -8.68 -4.46
CA ASN A 27 8.96 -9.37 -5.64
C ASN A 27 10.03 -8.55 -6.36
N ALA A 28 9.79 -7.25 -6.55
CA ALA A 28 10.73 -6.33 -7.18
C ALA A 28 12.05 -6.23 -6.41
N TYR A 29 11.98 -6.16 -5.07
CA TYR A 29 13.14 -6.18 -4.20
C TYR A 29 13.95 -7.47 -4.36
N MET A 30 13.27 -8.62 -4.27
CA MET A 30 13.93 -9.93 -4.39
C MET A 30 14.57 -10.16 -5.76
N TRP A 31 13.93 -9.68 -6.83
CA TRP A 31 14.51 -9.73 -8.18
C TRP A 31 15.74 -8.84 -8.31
N ALA A 32 15.71 -7.62 -7.76
CA ALA A 32 16.85 -6.73 -7.79
C ALA A 32 18.04 -7.28 -6.98
N GLU A 33 17.79 -7.91 -5.82
CA GLU A 33 18.82 -8.62 -5.04
C GLU A 33 19.43 -9.80 -5.82
N GLN A 34 18.60 -10.60 -6.48
CA GLN A 34 19.06 -11.70 -7.32
C GLN A 34 19.90 -11.18 -8.49
N GLU A 35 19.43 -10.14 -9.17
CA GLU A 35 20.14 -9.47 -10.27
C GLU A 35 21.51 -8.97 -9.80
N LEU A 36 21.59 -8.35 -8.62
CA LEU A 36 22.86 -7.91 -8.04
C LEU A 36 23.80 -9.09 -7.74
N ALA A 37 23.27 -10.20 -7.22
CA ALA A 37 24.05 -11.40 -6.96
C ALA A 37 24.60 -12.01 -8.26
N ASP A 38 23.80 -12.06 -9.32
CA ASP A 38 24.18 -12.58 -10.63
C ASP A 38 25.25 -11.69 -11.29
N LEU A 39 25.11 -10.37 -11.20
CA LEU A 39 26.13 -9.42 -11.68
C LEU A 39 27.46 -9.59 -10.94
N LYS A 40 27.42 -9.74 -9.61
CA LYS A 40 28.63 -10.03 -8.80
C LYS A 40 29.27 -11.35 -9.18
N ALA A 41 28.47 -12.40 -9.41
CA ALA A 41 28.96 -13.70 -9.84
C ALA A 41 29.60 -13.63 -11.24
N LYS A 42 29.03 -12.84 -12.15
CA LYS A 42 29.61 -12.58 -13.48
C LYS A 42 30.95 -11.86 -13.36
N GLY A 43 31.12 -10.96 -12.39
CA GLY A 43 32.39 -10.28 -12.09
C GLY A 43 33.55 -11.23 -11.82
N ILE A 44 33.28 -12.34 -11.13
CA ILE A 44 34.30 -13.36 -10.82
C ILE A 44 34.86 -14.01 -12.09
N LEU A 45 34.05 -14.13 -13.16
CA LEU A 45 34.47 -14.73 -14.44
C LEU A 45 35.47 -13.88 -15.22
N PHE A 46 35.61 -12.59 -14.87
CA PHE A 46 36.59 -11.70 -15.47
C PHE A 46 37.94 -11.71 -14.75
N LEU A 47 38.05 -12.45 -13.65
CA LEU A 47 39.29 -12.55 -12.89
C LEU A 47 40.23 -13.59 -13.52
N VAL A 48 41.47 -13.18 -13.76
CA VAL A 48 42.58 -14.03 -14.20
C VAL A 48 43.68 -14.02 -13.14
N PRO A 49 44.43 -15.12 -12.97
CA PRO A 49 45.57 -15.14 -12.07
C PRO A 49 46.74 -14.35 -12.68
N ALA A 50 47.29 -13.38 -11.93
CA ALA A 50 48.51 -12.66 -12.28
C ALA A 50 49.50 -12.66 -11.10
N LYS A 51 50.79 -12.45 -11.39
CA LYS A 51 51.80 -12.29 -10.34
C LYS A 51 51.88 -10.83 -9.90
N ASP A 52 51.84 -10.59 -8.59
CA ASP A 52 52.13 -9.28 -8.01
C ASP A 52 53.64 -8.94 -8.07
N SER A 53 54.00 -7.75 -7.61
CA SER A 53 55.40 -7.28 -7.54
C SER A 53 56.31 -8.14 -6.64
N ARG A 54 55.75 -9.04 -5.83
CA ARG A 54 56.45 -9.99 -4.96
C ARG A 54 56.40 -11.42 -5.50
N GLY A 55 55.88 -11.63 -6.71
CA GLY A 55 55.76 -12.93 -7.37
C GLY A 55 54.63 -13.82 -6.85
N ARG A 56 53.72 -13.30 -6.01
CA ARG A 56 52.56 -14.03 -5.49
C ARG A 56 51.42 -14.00 -6.50
N TRP A 57 50.70 -15.11 -6.64
CA TRP A 57 49.51 -15.17 -7.47
C TRP A 57 48.35 -14.44 -6.80
N VAL A 58 47.80 -13.45 -7.49
CA VAL A 58 46.63 -12.67 -7.08
C VAL A 58 45.61 -12.64 -8.21
N PRO A 59 44.30 -12.64 -7.91
CA PRO A 59 43.28 -12.44 -8.91
C PRO A 59 43.29 -10.97 -9.36
N VAL A 60 43.34 -10.74 -10.67
CA VAL A 60 43.22 -9.41 -11.28
C VAL A 60 42.19 -9.48 -12.40
N TYR A 61 41.60 -8.35 -12.76
CA TYR A 61 40.71 -8.30 -13.93
C TYR A 61 41.53 -8.46 -15.22
N ASP A 62 41.00 -9.22 -16.16
CA ASP A 62 41.56 -9.35 -17.51
C ASP A 62 41.58 -8.00 -18.22
N GLU A 63 42.77 -7.47 -18.50
CA GLU A 63 42.98 -6.20 -19.20
C GLU A 63 42.35 -6.21 -20.61
N GLY A 64 42.30 -7.38 -21.26
CA GLY A 64 41.64 -7.56 -22.56
C GLY A 64 40.12 -7.37 -22.52
N ARG A 65 39.53 -7.35 -21.32
CA ARG A 65 38.09 -7.21 -21.06
C ARG A 65 37.75 -6.01 -20.19
N ILE A 66 38.65 -5.03 -20.09
CA ILE A 66 38.49 -3.87 -19.20
C ILE A 66 37.18 -3.10 -19.46
N ASN A 67 36.73 -3.00 -20.71
CA ASN A 67 35.47 -2.36 -21.07
C ASN A 67 34.25 -3.15 -20.55
N ASP A 68 34.30 -4.49 -20.61
CA ASP A 68 33.24 -5.35 -20.08
C ASP A 68 33.17 -5.24 -18.55
N VAL A 69 34.33 -5.15 -17.88
CA VAL A 69 34.42 -4.97 -16.42
C VAL A 69 33.88 -3.61 -16.00
N ALA A 70 34.21 -2.54 -16.76
CA ALA A 70 33.70 -1.20 -16.49
C ALA A 70 32.17 -1.14 -16.66
N ALA A 71 31.63 -1.75 -17.72
CA ALA A 71 30.19 -1.86 -17.93
C ALA A 71 29.52 -2.62 -16.78
N LEU A 72 30.08 -3.77 -16.37
CA LEU A 72 29.56 -4.55 -15.25
C LEU A 72 29.56 -3.76 -13.94
N SER A 73 30.61 -2.98 -13.67
CA SER A 73 30.66 -2.12 -12.48
C SER A 73 29.53 -1.09 -12.49
N GLY A 74 29.26 -0.49 -13.65
CA GLY A 74 28.12 0.41 -13.84
C GLY A 74 26.78 -0.26 -13.58
N ASP A 75 26.58 -1.48 -14.12
CA ASP A 75 25.36 -2.26 -13.89
C ASP A 75 25.18 -2.59 -12.40
N ILE A 76 26.26 -2.97 -11.69
CA ILE A 76 26.24 -3.24 -10.24
C ILE A 76 25.83 -1.99 -9.46
N GLU A 77 26.41 -0.83 -9.78
CA GLU A 77 26.07 0.44 -9.12
C GLU A 77 24.62 0.84 -9.37
N GLN A 78 24.14 0.69 -10.61
CA GLN A 78 22.77 0.97 -10.99
C GLN A 78 21.78 0.05 -10.26
N THR A 79 22.05 -1.25 -10.19
CA THR A 79 21.19 -2.20 -9.48
C THR A 79 21.21 -1.96 -7.98
N ALA A 80 22.36 -1.60 -7.39
CA ALA A 80 22.42 -1.22 -5.98
C ALA A 80 21.61 0.06 -5.68
N ALA A 81 21.64 1.05 -6.57
CA ALA A 81 20.81 2.25 -6.46
C ALA A 81 19.31 1.92 -6.57
N LYS A 82 18.94 1.00 -7.48
CA LYS A 82 17.58 0.49 -7.63
C LYS A 82 17.09 -0.20 -6.36
N ILE A 83 17.89 -1.09 -5.76
CA ILE A 83 17.57 -1.74 -4.47
C ILE A 83 17.29 -0.68 -3.40
N LYS A 84 18.16 0.33 -3.28
CA LYS A 84 17.97 1.43 -2.31
C LYS A 84 16.67 2.20 -2.55
N SER A 85 16.34 2.48 -3.81
CA SER A 85 15.06 3.12 -4.16
C SER A 85 13.86 2.27 -3.76
N ILE A 86 13.90 0.96 -4.03
CA ILE A 86 12.84 0.03 -3.64
C ILE A 86 12.69 -0.04 -2.12
N SER A 87 13.80 -0.08 -1.38
CA SER A 87 13.79 -0.06 0.10
C SER A 87 13.10 1.19 0.65
N ASN A 88 13.37 2.36 0.07
CA ASN A 88 12.71 3.61 0.48
C ASN A 88 11.20 3.56 0.18
N ASP A 89 10.81 3.07 -1.00
CA ASP A 89 9.39 2.90 -1.37
C ASP A 89 8.68 1.90 -0.43
N ILE A 90 9.36 0.82 -0.01
CA ILE A 90 8.85 -0.13 1.00
C ILE A 90 8.61 0.56 2.33
N GLU A 91 9.57 1.34 2.83
CA GLU A 91 9.45 2.06 4.11
C GLU A 91 8.32 3.09 4.08
N GLU A 92 8.16 3.80 2.95
CA GLU A 92 7.06 4.73 2.75
C GLU A 92 5.71 4.01 2.75
N VAL A 93 5.58 2.91 2.01
CA VAL A 93 4.35 2.11 1.99
C VAL A 93 4.04 1.55 3.37
N GLN A 94 5.02 1.06 4.13
CA GLN A 94 4.80 0.60 5.50
C GLN A 94 4.28 1.70 6.42
N THR A 95 4.82 2.91 6.26
CA THR A 95 4.40 4.08 7.03
C THR A 95 2.97 4.50 6.66
N LEU A 96 2.66 4.56 5.37
CA LEU A 96 1.33 4.91 4.87
C LEU A 96 0.29 3.84 5.20
N ALA A 97 0.63 2.56 5.12
CA ALA A 97 -0.29 1.46 5.42
C ALA A 97 -0.49 1.26 6.93
N GLY A 98 0.51 1.63 7.75
CA GLY A 98 0.52 1.28 9.16
C GLY A 98 0.87 -0.21 9.40
N GLY A 99 1.46 -0.88 8.41
CA GLY A 99 1.74 -2.31 8.42
C GLY A 99 2.49 -2.78 7.16
N PRO A 100 2.84 -4.08 7.05
CA PRO A 100 3.55 -4.61 5.88
C PRO A 100 2.65 -4.83 4.65
N TYR A 101 1.34 -4.58 4.76
CA TYR A 101 0.35 -4.74 3.69
C TYR A 101 -0.75 -3.68 3.83
N MET A 102 -1.47 -3.35 2.75
CA MET A 102 -2.40 -2.22 2.72
C MET A 102 -3.87 -2.62 2.93
N LEU A 103 -4.20 -3.92 2.88
CA LEU A 103 -5.57 -4.43 2.95
C LEU A 103 -6.30 -4.05 4.25
N GLU A 104 -5.61 -3.96 5.39
CA GLU A 104 -6.22 -3.49 6.64
C GLU A 104 -6.70 -2.04 6.53
N LEU A 105 -5.83 -1.16 6.04
CA LEU A 105 -6.19 0.24 5.80
C LEU A 105 -7.37 0.36 4.81
N GLN A 106 -7.40 -0.46 3.76
CA GLN A 106 -8.52 -0.51 2.83
C GLN A 106 -9.82 -0.95 3.52
N ARG A 107 -9.77 -2.00 4.33
CA ARG A 107 -10.94 -2.50 5.07
C ARG A 107 -11.47 -1.47 6.07
N GLU A 108 -10.59 -0.82 6.82
CA GLU A 108 -10.99 0.24 7.76
C GLU A 108 -11.66 1.41 7.04
N HIS A 109 -11.09 1.86 5.93
CA HIS A 109 -11.65 2.90 5.09
C HIS A 109 -13.06 2.53 4.57
N GLU A 110 -13.22 1.30 4.06
CA GLU A 110 -14.51 0.79 3.58
C GLU A 110 -15.54 0.64 4.71
N GLN A 111 -15.12 0.18 5.88
CA GLN A 111 -15.98 0.02 7.06
C GLN A 111 -16.50 1.37 7.55
N LEU A 112 -15.66 2.40 7.63
CA LEU A 112 -16.09 3.76 8.01
C LEU A 112 -17.10 4.33 7.02
N ILE A 113 -16.83 4.21 5.72
CA ILE A 113 -17.78 4.61 4.67
C ILE A 113 -19.11 3.85 4.81
N HIS A 114 -19.04 2.55 5.08
CA HIS A 114 -20.24 1.73 5.26
C HIS A 114 -21.06 2.15 6.48
N GLN A 115 -20.42 2.42 7.62
CA GLN A 115 -21.08 2.89 8.84
C GLN A 115 -21.83 4.21 8.61
N VAL A 116 -21.19 5.19 7.96
CA VAL A 116 -21.83 6.46 7.59
C VAL A 116 -23.05 6.22 6.70
N ARG A 117 -22.90 5.38 5.65
CA ARG A 117 -24.02 5.03 4.75
C ARG A 117 -25.17 4.33 5.46
N LEU A 118 -24.87 3.46 6.42
CA LEU A 118 -25.91 2.78 7.21
C LEU A 118 -26.68 3.77 8.09
N ALA A 119 -26.00 4.72 8.72
CA ALA A 119 -26.64 5.76 9.53
C ALA A 119 -27.54 6.66 8.66
N GLU A 120 -27.04 7.13 7.51
CA GLU A 120 -27.84 7.92 6.55
C GLU A 120 -29.05 7.12 6.03
N ALA A 121 -28.85 5.83 5.73
CA ALA A 121 -29.93 4.95 5.27
C ALA A 121 -30.99 4.70 6.36
N ALA A 122 -30.57 4.57 7.62
CA ALA A 122 -31.46 4.40 8.76
C ALA A 122 -32.34 5.65 8.97
N ALA A 123 -31.74 6.85 8.94
CA ALA A 123 -32.47 8.11 9.00
C ALA A 123 -33.47 8.23 7.83
N GLY A 124 -33.02 7.95 6.60
CA GLY A 124 -33.90 7.96 5.43
C GLY A 124 -35.03 6.91 5.48
N ALA A 125 -34.77 5.73 6.04
CA ALA A 125 -35.79 4.70 6.24
C ALA A 125 -36.83 5.11 7.28
N ALA A 126 -36.40 5.72 8.38
CA ALA A 126 -37.30 6.25 9.40
C ALA A 126 -38.21 7.34 8.80
N THR A 127 -37.68 8.25 7.99
CA THR A 127 -38.45 9.26 7.25
C THR A 127 -39.50 8.61 6.33
N ARG A 128 -39.11 7.58 5.56
CA ARG A 128 -40.06 6.85 4.70
C ARG A 128 -41.18 6.17 5.50
N ARG A 129 -40.87 5.60 6.68
CA ARG A 129 -41.89 5.04 7.57
C ARG A 129 -42.81 6.12 8.14
N ALA A 130 -42.26 7.29 8.50
CA ALA A 130 -43.03 8.41 9.00
C ALA A 130 -44.05 8.94 7.98
N ILE A 131 -43.69 8.90 6.68
CA ILE A 131 -44.55 9.26 5.55
C ILE A 131 -45.61 8.18 5.29
N ASN A 132 -45.20 6.91 5.20
CA ASN A 132 -46.05 5.83 4.68
C ASN A 132 -46.77 5.01 5.78
N GLY A 133 -46.43 5.20 7.06
CA GLY A 133 -46.86 4.36 8.17
C GLY A 133 -48.31 4.56 8.63
N ARG A 134 -49.04 5.54 8.10
CA ARG A 134 -50.45 5.80 8.49
C ARG A 134 -51.51 4.99 7.71
N GLY A 135 -51.09 3.98 6.94
CA GLY A 135 -52.00 3.14 6.15
C GLY A 135 -52.63 3.88 4.96
N ARG A 136 -53.24 3.14 4.01
CA ARG A 136 -53.74 3.69 2.72
C ARG A 136 -54.88 4.72 2.83
N GLN A 137 -55.47 4.92 4.01
CA GLN A 137 -56.66 5.76 4.21
C GLN A 137 -56.39 7.12 4.86
N ALA A 138 -55.17 7.37 5.34
CA ALA A 138 -54.81 8.66 5.93
C ALA A 138 -54.11 9.55 4.89
N ALA A 139 -54.45 10.85 4.87
CA ALA A 139 -53.69 11.82 4.10
C ALA A 139 -52.23 11.83 4.58
N PRO A 140 -51.24 11.94 3.66
CA PRO A 140 -49.84 11.96 4.03
C PRO A 140 -49.55 13.16 4.96
N PRO A 141 -48.70 12.98 5.98
CA PRO A 141 -48.35 14.06 6.89
C PRO A 141 -47.64 15.19 6.14
N ARG A 142 -47.84 16.43 6.60
CA ARG A 142 -47.17 17.59 6.01
C ARG A 142 -45.65 17.47 6.24
N PRO A 143 -44.80 17.98 5.33
CA PRO A 143 -43.34 17.95 5.50
C PRO A 143 -42.87 18.50 6.86
N GLU A 144 -43.51 19.57 7.33
CA GLU A 144 -43.24 20.23 8.62
C GLU A 144 -43.50 19.30 9.83
N GLU A 145 -44.54 18.47 9.77
CA GLU A 145 -44.92 17.50 10.81
C GLU A 145 -43.98 16.29 10.86
N ILE A 146 -43.26 16.01 9.76
CA ILE A 146 -42.25 14.97 9.70
C ILE A 146 -40.93 15.52 10.22
N ALA A 147 -40.55 16.74 9.80
CA ALA A 147 -39.30 17.39 10.18
C ALA A 147 -39.18 17.67 11.70
N THR A 148 -40.32 17.80 12.39
CA THR A 148 -40.38 18.10 13.83
C THR A 148 -40.49 16.85 14.70
N ARG A 149 -40.52 15.64 14.14
CA ARG A 149 -40.60 14.41 14.93
C ARG A 149 -39.27 14.20 15.69
N PRO A 150 -39.30 14.11 17.04
CA PRO A 150 -38.09 13.98 17.85
C PRO A 150 -37.19 12.82 17.39
N GLU A 151 -37.79 11.64 17.14
CA GLU A 151 -37.07 10.44 16.69
C GLU A 151 -36.34 10.64 15.34
N LEU A 152 -36.88 11.45 14.43
CA LEU A 152 -36.23 11.73 13.15
C LEU A 152 -35.13 12.78 13.31
N VAL A 153 -35.38 13.80 14.12
CA VAL A 153 -34.38 14.84 14.43
C VAL A 153 -33.15 14.22 15.08
N GLU A 154 -33.34 13.33 16.06
CA GLU A 154 -32.25 12.60 16.72
C GLU A 154 -31.49 11.71 15.73
N LEU A 155 -32.19 10.90 14.91
CA LEU A 155 -31.54 10.04 13.93
C LEU A 155 -30.72 10.80 12.88
N TYR A 156 -31.22 11.95 12.40
CA TYR A 156 -30.46 12.79 11.48
C TYR A 156 -29.28 13.47 12.17
N ALA A 157 -29.45 13.94 13.41
CA ALA A 157 -28.36 14.53 14.19
C ALA A 157 -27.23 13.51 14.44
N ASP A 158 -27.57 12.27 14.80
CA ASP A 158 -26.60 11.19 15.00
C ASP A 158 -25.88 10.82 13.69
N ALA A 159 -26.62 10.75 12.58
CA ALA A 159 -26.03 10.48 11.27
C ALA A 159 -25.10 11.60 10.80
N ASP A 160 -25.49 12.87 11.00
CA ASP A 160 -24.68 14.04 10.65
C ASP A 160 -23.43 14.13 11.53
N LEU A 161 -23.54 13.83 12.83
CA LEU A 161 -22.41 13.78 13.75
C LEU A 161 -21.42 12.67 13.36
N LEU A 162 -21.90 11.45 13.11
CA LEU A 162 -21.05 10.34 12.66
C LEU A 162 -20.33 10.69 11.35
N LYS A 163 -21.05 11.33 10.41
CA LYS A 163 -20.49 11.78 9.14
C LYS A 163 -19.41 12.83 9.36
N ALA A 164 -19.67 13.85 10.18
CA ALA A 164 -18.73 14.91 10.48
C ALA A 164 -17.45 14.37 11.16
N GLU A 165 -17.59 13.44 12.11
CA GLU A 165 -16.47 12.81 12.81
C GLU A 165 -15.66 11.85 11.91
N SER A 166 -16.34 11.15 11.00
CA SER A 166 -15.70 10.14 10.13
C SER A 166 -15.10 10.75 8.87
N ALA A 167 -15.64 11.85 8.35
CA ALA A 167 -15.16 12.52 7.13
C ALA A 167 -13.65 12.79 7.10
N PRO A 168 -13.02 13.41 8.12
CA PRO A 168 -11.57 13.67 8.08
C PRO A 168 -10.76 12.37 8.05
N LYS A 169 -11.19 11.33 8.76
CA LYS A 169 -10.50 10.02 8.80
C LYS A 169 -10.61 9.30 7.47
N ILE A 170 -11.81 9.30 6.86
CA ILE A 170 -12.04 8.72 5.54
C ILE A 170 -11.13 9.39 4.51
N GLU A 171 -11.06 10.73 4.53
CA GLU A 171 -10.22 11.47 3.57
C GLU A 171 -8.73 11.22 3.80
N GLU A 172 -8.26 11.18 5.04
CA GLU A 172 -6.87 10.83 5.37
C GLU A 172 -6.50 9.43 4.85
N MET A 173 -7.35 8.42 5.13
CA MET A 173 -7.13 7.06 4.65
C MET A 173 -7.16 6.98 3.12
N ARG A 174 -8.06 7.72 2.47
CA ARG A 174 -8.14 7.81 1.00
C ARG A 174 -6.83 8.33 0.41
N ILE A 175 -6.29 9.43 0.95
CA ILE A 175 -5.03 10.02 0.50
C ILE A 175 -3.87 9.04 0.71
N ARG A 176 -3.81 8.36 1.85
CA ARG A 176 -2.78 7.34 2.13
C ARG A 176 -2.84 6.20 1.13
N LEU A 177 -4.04 5.68 0.84
CA LEU A 177 -4.26 4.62 -0.14
C LEU A 177 -3.90 5.04 -1.57
N GLU A 178 -4.19 6.28 -1.95
CA GLU A 178 -3.85 6.85 -3.25
C GLU A 178 -2.33 6.91 -3.44
N LYS A 179 -1.59 7.46 -2.45
CA LYS A 179 -0.13 7.47 -2.46
C LYS A 179 0.49 6.08 -2.53
N ILE A 180 -0.06 5.11 -1.78
CA ILE A 180 0.42 3.72 -1.88
C ILE A 180 0.26 3.21 -3.32
N ARG A 181 -0.88 3.47 -3.97
CA ARG A 181 -1.12 3.02 -5.35
C ARG A 181 -0.12 3.66 -6.33
N GLU A 182 0.15 4.96 -6.20
CA GLU A 182 1.16 5.66 -7.01
C GLU A 182 2.56 5.03 -6.88
N ILE A 183 2.95 4.63 -5.66
CA ILE A 183 4.21 3.92 -5.43
C ILE A 183 4.18 2.54 -6.12
N LEU A 184 3.08 1.80 -5.96
CA LEU A 184 2.95 0.45 -6.50
C LEU A 184 2.88 0.40 -8.03
N GLU A 185 2.38 1.45 -8.69
CA GLU A 185 2.35 1.55 -10.16
C GLU A 185 3.75 1.45 -10.79
N LYS A 186 4.80 1.83 -10.06
CA LYS A 186 6.19 1.66 -10.52
C LYS A 186 6.62 0.18 -10.66
N TYR A 187 5.84 -0.74 -10.06
CA TYR A 187 6.18 -2.16 -9.90
C TYR A 187 5.09 -3.11 -10.42
N ALA A 188 4.08 -2.58 -11.11
CA ALA A 188 2.94 -3.31 -11.66
C ALA A 188 3.24 -3.99 -13.00
#